data_AF-A0A7S0Y460-F1
#
_entry.id   AF-A0A7S0Y460-F1
#
_cell.length_a   1.000
_cell.length_b   1.000
_cell.length_c   1.000
_cell.angle_alpha   90.00
_cell.angle_beta   90.00
_cell.angle_gamma   90.00
#
_symmetry.space_group_name_H-M   'P 1'
#
loop_
_entity.id
_entity.type
_entity.pdbx_description
1 polymer ?
#
loop_
_entity_poly.entity_id
_entity_poly.type
_entity_poly.pdbx_seq_one_letter_code
_entity_poly.pdbx_strand_id
1 'polypeptide(L)'
;DRVLPKFRTVIPNVMMRGGEATEESLLWWFSVVMSHILRPSPSLSEVVRKHRASLPERYLAMHVRRGHKWVETSPHPLSAYVAAAANISTTTGVTDVLVVTEDPEVEARLRYMEPPLTTSKGGGLKFHFTAHTRRGYRVSIPQCLRMGILSAGEENEISLVNLLLAAGAEGFVGAFSSGWSKRAFELMVAKQNRVPLHVSLDGLWGP
;
A
#
# COMPACT_ATOMS: atom_id res chain seq x y z
N ASP A 1 -31.98 8.90 5.39
CA ASP A 1 -31.18 8.20 4.37
C ASP A 1 -30.93 9.07 3.15
N ARG A 2 -29.77 9.73 3.08
CA ARG A 2 -29.32 10.43 1.86
C ARG A 2 -28.30 9.52 1.17
N VAL A 3 -28.74 8.87 0.10
CA VAL A 3 -27.87 8.07 -0.78
C VAL A 3 -26.80 9.01 -1.33
N LEU A 4 -25.54 8.81 -0.94
CA LEU A 4 -24.42 9.55 -1.52
C LEU A 4 -24.40 9.28 -3.04
N PRO A 5 -24.19 10.30 -3.89
CA PRO A 5 -24.15 10.08 -5.32
C PRO A 5 -23.05 9.08 -5.65
N LYS A 6 -23.38 8.02 -6.40
CA LYS A 6 -22.39 7.13 -7.00
C LYS A 6 -21.71 7.92 -8.12
N PHE A 7 -20.70 8.71 -7.78
CA PHE A 7 -19.81 9.31 -8.77
C PHE A 7 -18.99 8.17 -9.39
N ARG A 8 -19.51 7.57 -10.48
CA ARG A 8 -18.65 6.84 -11.41
C ARG A 8 -17.92 7.91 -12.21
N THR A 9 -16.61 8.00 -12.06
CA THR A 9 -15.77 8.78 -12.98
C THR A 9 -15.95 8.15 -14.36
N VAL A 10 -16.76 8.78 -15.20
CA VAL A 10 -16.84 8.42 -16.62
C VAL A 10 -15.55 8.94 -17.22
N ILE A 11 -14.61 8.03 -17.51
CA ILE A 11 -13.41 8.38 -18.26
C ILE A 11 -13.91 8.85 -19.63
N PRO A 12 -13.69 10.13 -20.01
CA PRO A 12 -14.17 10.62 -21.29
C PRO A 12 -13.63 9.73 -22.41
N ASN A 13 -14.50 9.29 -23.32
CA ASN A 13 -14.16 8.50 -24.52
C ASN A 13 -13.15 9.18 -25.48
N VAL A 14 -12.55 10.29 -25.06
CA VAL A 14 -11.64 11.15 -25.82
C VAL A 14 -10.30 10.44 -26.13
N MET A 15 -9.91 9.41 -25.35
CA MET A 15 -8.73 8.59 -25.65
C MET A 15 -9.01 7.30 -26.43
N MET A 16 -10.28 6.97 -26.73
CA MET A 16 -10.68 5.67 -27.28
C MET A 16 -10.99 5.71 -28.80
N ARG A 17 -10.50 6.72 -29.53
CA ARG A 17 -10.62 6.74 -30.99
C ARG A 17 -9.41 6.03 -31.63
N GLY A 18 -9.50 4.70 -31.73
CA GLY A 18 -8.72 3.92 -32.73
C GLY A 18 -7.89 2.75 -32.23
N GLY A 19 -7.75 2.54 -30.91
CA GLY A 19 -7.09 1.37 -30.33
C GLY A 19 -7.64 1.13 -28.94
N GLU A 20 -7.85 -0.14 -28.56
CA GLU A 20 -8.27 -0.51 -27.21
C GLU A 20 -7.24 0.04 -26.21
N ALA A 21 -7.65 0.96 -25.32
CA ALA A 21 -6.78 1.42 -24.26
C ALA A 21 -6.41 0.21 -23.40
N THR A 22 -5.13 -0.17 -23.41
CA THR A 22 -4.65 -1.28 -22.59
C THR A 22 -4.77 -0.91 -21.11
N GLU A 23 -4.96 -1.91 -20.23
CA GLU A 23 -4.96 -1.69 -18.79
C GLU A 23 -3.70 -0.96 -18.32
N GLU A 24 -2.56 -1.21 -18.97
CA GLU A 24 -1.29 -0.52 -18.74
C GLU A 24 -1.35 0.98 -19.09
N SER A 25 -2.00 1.33 -20.21
CA SER A 25 -2.18 2.73 -20.61
C SER A 25 -3.05 3.49 -19.61
N LEU A 26 -4.11 2.85 -19.13
CA LEU A 26 -4.96 3.40 -18.07
C LEU A 26 -4.19 3.54 -16.76
N LEU A 27 -3.47 2.50 -16.33
CA LEU A 27 -2.62 2.54 -15.14
C LEU A 27 -1.63 3.69 -15.21
N TRP A 28 -0.93 3.84 -16.34
CA TRP A 28 0.03 4.92 -16.54
C TRP A 28 -0.64 6.29 -16.41
N TRP A 29 -1.78 6.49 -17.06
CA TRP A 29 -2.54 7.74 -16.97
C TRP A 29 -2.97 8.05 -15.53
N PHE A 30 -3.57 7.09 -14.82
CA PHE A 30 -3.96 7.27 -13.42
C PHE A 30 -2.75 7.55 -12.53
N SER A 31 -1.61 6.91 -12.79
CA SER A 31 -0.36 7.12 -12.07
C SER A 31 0.14 8.55 -12.19
N VAL A 32 0.14 9.12 -13.40
CA VAL A 32 0.49 10.53 -13.62
C VAL A 32 -0.44 11.47 -12.85
N VAL A 33 -1.76 11.26 -12.98
CA VAL A 33 -2.76 12.10 -12.29
C VAL A 33 -2.61 12.00 -10.77
N MET A 34 -2.45 10.79 -10.23
CA MET A 34 -2.25 10.59 -8.78
C MET A 34 -0.96 11.21 -8.29
N SER A 35 0.14 11.12 -9.04
CA SER A 35 1.40 11.75 -8.67
C SER A 35 1.30 13.27 -8.55
N HIS A 36 0.43 13.89 -9.35
CA HIS A 36 0.15 15.31 -9.27
C HIS A 36 -0.71 15.66 -8.06
N ILE A 37 -1.81 14.92 -7.85
CA ILE A 37 -2.76 15.16 -6.76
C ILE A 37 -2.12 14.91 -5.39
N LEU A 38 -1.30 13.87 -5.27
CA LEU A 38 -0.68 13.43 -4.02
C LEU A 38 0.75 13.96 -3.86
N ARG A 39 1.11 15.03 -4.57
CA ARG A 39 2.39 15.72 -4.38
C ARG A 39 2.48 16.21 -2.93
N PRO A 40 3.48 15.78 -2.14
CA PRO A 40 3.56 16.18 -0.74
C PRO A 40 3.87 17.67 -0.59
N SER A 41 3.29 18.28 0.45
CA SER A 41 3.72 19.60 0.90
C SER A 41 5.17 19.56 1.42
N PRO A 42 5.84 20.71 1.59
CA PRO A 42 7.18 20.74 2.20
C PRO A 42 7.21 20.10 3.60
N SER A 43 6.19 20.35 4.43
CA SER A 43 6.09 19.76 5.77
C SER A 43 5.94 18.24 5.73
N LEU A 44 5.03 17.72 4.88
CA LEU A 44 4.85 16.27 4.72
C LEU A 44 6.11 15.61 4.13
N SER A 45 6.78 16.28 3.18
CA SER A 45 8.04 15.79 2.60
C SER A 45 9.12 15.60 3.65
N GLU A 46 9.21 16.53 4.61
CA GLU A 46 10.16 16.44 5.72
C GLU A 46 9.83 15.26 6.66
N VAL A 47 8.56 15.03 6.96
CA VAL A 47 8.12 13.86 7.75
C VAL A 47 8.46 12.56 7.01
N VAL A 48 8.13 12.46 5.72
CA VAL A 48 8.48 11.31 4.88
C VAL A 48 9.99 11.08 4.87
N ARG A 49 10.79 12.13 4.72
CA ARG A 49 12.27 12.05 4.73
C ARG A 49 12.80 11.49 6.04
N LYS A 50 12.26 11.92 7.19
CA LYS A 50 12.64 11.39 8.51
C LYS A 50 12.34 9.89 8.62
N HIS A 51 11.15 9.44 8.22
CA HIS A 51 10.82 8.01 8.23
C HIS A 51 11.62 7.22 7.18
N ARG A 52 11.92 7.83 6.03
CA ARG A 52 12.74 7.18 5.00
C ARG A 52 14.16 6.91 5.48
N ALA A 53 14.71 7.76 6.35
CA ALA A 53 16.06 7.62 6.90
C ALA A 53 16.22 6.39 7.81
N SER A 54 15.13 5.85 8.38
CA SER A 54 15.16 4.60 9.17
C SER A 54 14.95 3.34 8.33
N LEU A 55 14.68 3.49 7.03
CA LEU A 55 14.48 2.37 6.10
C LEU A 55 15.74 2.11 5.29
N PRO A 56 16.01 0.86 4.90
CA PRO A 56 17.13 0.53 4.02
C PRO A 56 16.99 1.19 2.65
N GLU A 57 18.08 1.26 1.89
CA GLU A 57 18.07 1.90 0.57
C GLU A 57 17.08 1.22 -0.40
N ARG A 58 17.06 -0.12 -0.38
CA ARG A 58 16.20 -0.95 -1.21
C ARG A 58 15.26 -1.74 -0.31
N TYR A 59 13.97 -1.66 -0.56
CA TYR A 59 12.95 -2.41 0.17
C TYR A 59 11.74 -2.71 -0.71
N LEU A 60 10.96 -3.70 -0.29
CA LEU A 60 9.63 -4.00 -0.83
C LEU A 60 8.56 -3.33 0.04
N ALA A 61 7.43 -2.97 -0.55
CA ALA A 61 6.26 -2.54 0.20
C ALA A 61 5.26 -3.70 0.30
N MET A 62 4.75 -3.95 1.49
CA MET A 62 3.72 -4.96 1.74
C MET A 62 2.55 -4.32 2.50
N HIS A 63 1.39 -4.23 1.86
CA HIS A 63 0.19 -3.69 2.48
C HIS A 63 -0.77 -4.80 2.90
N VAL A 64 -0.91 -4.98 4.21
CA VAL A 64 -1.80 -5.97 4.81
C VAL A 64 -3.02 -5.25 5.37
N ARG A 65 -4.09 -5.20 4.57
CA ARG A 65 -5.35 -4.56 4.96
C ARG A 65 -6.11 -5.47 5.93
N ARG A 66 -6.30 -5.00 7.16
CA ARG A 66 -7.07 -5.70 8.21
C ARG A 66 -8.06 -4.75 8.88
N GLY A 67 -8.72 -5.17 9.97
CA GLY A 67 -9.75 -4.38 10.65
C GLY A 67 -11.15 -4.57 10.05
N HIS A 68 -12.07 -3.62 10.29
CA HIS A 68 -13.52 -3.70 9.96
C HIS A 68 -13.84 -3.97 8.48
N LYS A 69 -12.85 -4.03 7.58
CA LYS A 69 -13.06 -4.39 6.18
C LYS A 69 -13.37 -5.87 5.93
N TRP A 70 -13.28 -6.75 6.95
CA TRP A 70 -13.62 -8.18 6.82
C TRP A 70 -15.06 -8.44 6.37
N VAL A 71 -15.96 -7.46 6.52
CA VAL A 71 -17.33 -7.51 5.97
C VAL A 71 -17.41 -7.17 4.47
N GLU A 72 -16.42 -6.49 3.90
CA GLU A 72 -16.40 -6.10 2.48
C GLU A 72 -15.61 -7.07 1.60
N THR A 73 -14.56 -7.69 2.15
CA THR A 73 -13.68 -8.58 1.38
C THR A 73 -13.12 -9.66 2.30
N SER A 74 -13.10 -10.90 1.81
CA SER A 74 -12.49 -12.02 2.50
C SER A 74 -11.03 -11.71 2.82
N PRO A 75 -10.61 -11.75 4.09
CA PRO A 75 -9.23 -11.46 4.42
C PRO A 75 -8.30 -12.56 3.90
N HIS A 76 -7.20 -12.18 3.24
CA HIS A 76 -6.16 -13.14 2.87
C HIS A 76 -5.31 -13.53 4.08
N PRO A 77 -4.84 -14.78 4.21
CA PRO A 77 -3.98 -15.18 5.31
C PRO A 77 -2.63 -14.45 5.24
N LEU A 78 -2.06 -14.10 6.40
CA LEU A 78 -0.76 -13.40 6.47
C LEU A 78 0.37 -14.18 5.76
N SER A 79 0.32 -15.52 5.80
CA SER A 79 1.28 -16.38 5.10
C SER A 79 1.30 -16.16 3.58
N ALA A 80 0.17 -15.81 2.96
CA ALA A 80 0.13 -15.53 1.52
C ALA A 80 0.89 -14.24 1.17
N TYR A 81 0.77 -13.21 2.00
CA TYR A 81 1.53 -11.97 1.84
C TYR A 81 3.04 -12.23 1.98
N VAL A 82 3.43 -12.98 3.01
CA VAL A 82 4.85 -13.33 3.26
C VAL A 82 5.42 -14.17 2.12
N ALA A 83 4.67 -15.17 1.62
CA ALA A 83 5.08 -15.97 0.47
C ALA A 83 5.24 -15.13 -0.81
N ALA A 84 4.31 -14.21 -1.05
CA ALA A 84 4.39 -13.28 -2.19
C ALA A 84 5.62 -12.35 -2.08
N ALA A 85 5.90 -11.82 -0.89
CA ALA A 85 7.11 -11.02 -0.65
C ALA A 85 8.39 -11.84 -0.86
N ALA A 86 8.42 -13.10 -0.41
CA ALA A 86 9.55 -14.01 -0.63
C ALA A 86 9.77 -14.32 -2.13
N ASN A 87 8.71 -14.43 -2.93
CA ASN A 87 8.79 -14.62 -4.37
C ASN A 87 9.42 -13.39 -5.07
N ILE A 88 8.97 -12.18 -4.71
CA ILE A 88 9.58 -10.95 -5.24
C ILE A 88 11.05 -10.87 -4.79
N SER A 89 11.33 -11.14 -3.52
CA SER A 89 12.68 -11.15 -2.95
C SER A 89 13.63 -12.09 -3.68
N THR A 90 13.17 -13.29 -4.04
CA THR A 90 13.96 -14.28 -4.80
C THR A 90 14.36 -13.75 -6.18
N THR A 91 13.51 -12.91 -6.78
CA THR A 91 13.73 -12.30 -8.10
C THR A 91 14.63 -11.07 -8.02
N THR A 92 14.45 -10.20 -7.01
CA THR A 92 15.12 -8.89 -6.93
C THR A 92 16.36 -8.86 -6.03
N GLY A 93 16.51 -9.85 -5.16
CA GLY A 93 17.50 -9.87 -4.08
C GLY A 93 17.16 -8.95 -2.90
N VAL A 94 16.03 -8.25 -2.93
CA VAL A 94 15.61 -7.32 -1.85
C VAL A 94 14.95 -8.12 -0.73
N THR A 95 15.48 -8.04 0.50
CA THR A 95 14.98 -8.81 1.65
C THR A 95 14.25 -7.96 2.68
N ASP A 96 14.44 -6.64 2.65
CA ASP A 96 13.77 -5.71 3.53
C ASP A 96 12.36 -5.39 3.03
N VAL A 97 11.37 -5.48 3.91
CA VAL A 97 9.95 -5.29 3.61
C VAL A 97 9.36 -4.25 4.54
N LEU A 98 8.98 -3.08 4.01
CA LEU A 98 8.12 -2.14 4.70
C LEU A 98 6.71 -2.69 4.77
N VAL A 99 6.24 -2.98 5.98
CA VAL A 99 4.89 -3.46 6.26
C VAL A 99 4.00 -2.26 6.57
N VAL A 100 2.95 -2.10 5.78
CA VAL A 100 1.89 -1.14 6.03
C VAL A 100 0.65 -1.91 6.46
N THR A 101 0.23 -1.72 7.70
CA THR A 101 -0.97 -2.35 8.24
C THR A 101 -1.57 -1.48 9.34
N GLU A 102 -2.88 -1.58 9.55
CA GLU A 102 -3.57 -0.99 10.70
C GLU A 102 -3.73 -1.94 11.88
N ASP A 103 -3.32 -3.20 11.72
CA ASP A 103 -3.64 -4.26 12.67
C ASP A 103 -2.40 -4.67 13.47
N PRO A 104 -2.35 -4.36 14.78
CA PRO A 104 -1.20 -4.69 15.62
C PRO A 104 -1.00 -6.20 15.77
N GLU A 105 -2.01 -7.04 15.53
CA GLU A 105 -1.83 -8.50 15.53
C GLU A 105 -0.97 -8.93 14.33
N VAL A 106 -1.06 -8.24 13.19
CA VAL A 106 -0.18 -8.50 12.03
C VAL A 106 1.26 -8.15 12.37
N GLU A 107 1.48 -6.96 12.94
CA GLU A 107 2.82 -6.52 13.34
C GLU A 107 3.43 -7.46 14.38
N ALA A 108 2.68 -7.79 15.44
CA ALA A 108 3.14 -8.71 16.48
C ALA A 108 3.54 -10.06 15.87
N ARG A 109 2.69 -10.64 15.00
CA ARG A 109 2.98 -11.93 14.35
C ARG A 109 4.21 -11.88 13.46
N LEU A 110 4.42 -10.80 12.71
CA LEU A 110 5.61 -10.66 11.86
C LEU A 110 6.88 -10.47 12.68
N ARG A 111 6.81 -9.76 13.83
CA ARG A 111 7.93 -9.66 14.78
C ARG A 111 8.28 -11.01 15.41
N TYR A 112 7.28 -11.85 15.71
CA TYR A 112 7.51 -13.22 16.19
C TYR A 112 8.07 -14.17 15.12
N MET A 113 7.97 -13.82 13.83
CA MET A 113 8.59 -14.58 12.74
C MET A 113 10.09 -14.27 12.59
N GLU A 114 10.69 -13.44 13.46
CA GLU A 114 12.13 -13.28 13.53
C GLU A 114 12.71 -14.35 14.50
N PRO A 115 13.62 -15.25 14.06
CA PRO A 115 14.59 -15.05 12.98
C PRO A 115 14.05 -15.27 11.56
N PRO A 116 14.62 -14.59 10.55
CA PRO A 116 14.06 -14.47 9.22
C PRO A 116 13.74 -15.84 8.59
N LEU A 117 12.53 -16.00 8.05
CA LEU A 117 12.17 -17.15 7.21
C LEU A 117 13.18 -17.27 6.07
N THR A 118 14.11 -18.22 6.17
CA THR A 118 15.17 -18.40 5.18
C THR A 118 14.56 -18.73 3.83
N THR A 119 14.75 -17.84 2.86
CA THR A 119 14.47 -18.17 1.47
C THR A 119 15.49 -19.21 0.98
N SER A 120 15.16 -19.92 -0.10
CA SER A 120 16.07 -20.90 -0.73
C SER A 120 17.42 -20.30 -1.17
N LYS A 121 17.51 -18.96 -1.29
CA LYS A 121 18.74 -18.23 -1.60
C LYS A 121 19.49 -17.68 -0.37
N GLY A 122 19.12 -18.08 0.85
CA GLY A 122 19.91 -17.82 2.06
C GLY A 122 19.71 -16.46 2.72
N GLY A 123 18.79 -15.62 2.24
CA GLY A 123 18.38 -14.39 2.92
C GLY A 123 16.92 -14.48 3.35
N GLY A 124 16.61 -14.40 4.64
CA GLY A 124 15.23 -14.29 5.07
C GLY A 124 14.72 -12.85 5.05
N LEU A 125 13.40 -12.69 5.03
CA LEU A 125 12.76 -11.37 5.00
C LEU A 125 12.94 -10.64 6.33
N LYS A 126 13.19 -9.33 6.26
CA LYS A 126 13.26 -8.43 7.41
C LYS A 126 12.10 -7.45 7.36
N PHE A 127 11.30 -7.38 8.42
CA PHE A 127 10.08 -6.57 8.41
C PHE A 127 10.30 -5.23 9.11
N HIS A 128 10.04 -4.16 8.39
CA HIS A 128 10.12 -2.78 8.87
C HIS A 128 8.73 -2.21 9.06
N PHE A 129 8.54 -1.42 10.10
CA PHE A 129 7.28 -0.77 10.43
C PHE A 129 7.54 0.72 10.61
N THR A 130 6.56 1.55 10.26
CA THR A 130 6.62 2.96 10.69
C THR A 130 6.27 3.05 12.18
N ALA A 131 6.79 4.07 12.86
CA ALA A 131 6.55 4.27 14.30
C ALA A 131 5.06 4.53 14.65
N HIS A 132 4.21 4.67 13.64
CA HIS A 132 2.80 5.00 13.77
C HIS A 132 1.96 3.73 13.84
N THR A 133 2.03 3.05 14.98
CA THR A 133 1.16 1.91 15.26
C THR A 133 -0.23 2.41 15.65
N ARG A 134 -1.26 1.96 14.93
CA ARG A 134 -2.65 2.19 15.37
C ARG A 134 -2.91 1.37 16.62
N ARG A 135 -3.71 1.90 17.55
CA ARG A 135 -4.09 1.24 18.81
C ARG A 135 -5.03 0.04 18.66
N GLY A 136 -5.04 -0.65 17.51
CA GLY A 136 -5.76 -1.92 17.33
C GLY A 136 -7.27 -1.86 17.56
N TYR A 137 -7.89 -0.71 17.34
CA TYR A 137 -9.32 -0.57 17.60
C TYR A 137 -10.11 -1.49 16.66
N ARG A 138 -10.95 -2.36 17.23
CA ARG A 138 -11.94 -3.18 16.49
C ARG A 138 -13.16 -2.38 16.04
N VAL A 139 -12.97 -1.08 15.79
CA VAL A 139 -14.00 -0.10 15.46
C VAL A 139 -13.59 0.58 14.15
N SER A 140 -14.56 0.90 13.30
CA SER A 140 -14.28 1.56 12.02
C SER A 140 -13.63 2.94 12.23
N ILE A 141 -12.72 3.34 11.33
CA ILE A 141 -12.06 4.66 11.40
C ILE A 141 -13.08 5.81 11.51
N PRO A 142 -14.16 5.87 10.71
CA PRO A 142 -15.16 6.94 10.84
C PRO A 142 -15.83 6.99 12.21
N GLN A 143 -16.02 5.83 12.85
CA GLN A 143 -16.59 5.78 14.19
C GLN A 143 -15.58 6.21 15.26
N CYS A 144 -14.32 5.79 15.16
CA CYS A 144 -13.27 6.28 16.05
C CYS A 144 -13.10 7.80 15.98
N LEU A 145 -13.21 8.40 14.78
CA LEU A 145 -13.21 9.85 14.60
C LEU A 145 -14.42 10.51 15.30
N ARG A 146 -15.64 9.96 15.12
CA ARG A 146 -16.84 10.48 15.82
C ARG A 146 -16.74 10.37 17.34
N MET A 147 -16.05 9.36 17.85
CA MET A 147 -15.84 9.15 19.27
C MET A 147 -14.69 9.98 19.86
N GLY A 148 -13.95 10.73 19.03
CA GLY A 148 -12.77 11.49 19.48
C GLY A 148 -11.59 10.60 19.89
N ILE A 149 -11.60 9.33 19.50
CA ILE A 149 -10.53 8.36 19.78
C ILE A 149 -9.33 8.61 18.83
N LEU A 150 -9.62 9.06 17.62
CA LEU A 150 -8.63 9.37 16.58
C LEU A 150 -8.79 10.81 16.11
N SER A 151 -7.68 11.44 15.72
CA SER A 151 -7.67 12.69 14.98
C SER A 151 -7.65 12.41 13.48
N ALA A 152 -8.53 13.07 12.72
CA ALA A 152 -8.55 12.94 11.26
C ALA A 152 -7.25 13.45 10.63
N GLY A 153 -6.64 14.48 11.21
CA GLY A 153 -5.36 15.03 10.75
C GLY A 153 -4.22 14.03 10.92
N GLU A 154 -4.09 13.44 12.10
CA GLU A 154 -3.06 12.43 12.40
C GLU A 154 -3.23 11.19 11.53
N GLU A 155 -4.45 10.66 11.42
CA GLU A 155 -4.72 9.48 10.60
C GLU A 155 -4.44 9.72 9.11
N ASN A 156 -4.75 10.92 8.61
CA ASN A 156 -4.43 11.29 7.24
C ASN A 156 -2.92 11.44 7.02
N GLU A 157 -2.20 12.08 7.94
CA GLU A 157 -0.74 12.20 7.87
C GLU A 157 -0.08 10.81 7.85
N ILE A 158 -0.44 9.92 8.79
CA ILE A 158 0.08 8.54 8.86
C ILE A 158 -0.17 7.80 7.55
N SER A 159 -1.41 7.87 7.04
CA SER A 159 -1.78 7.22 5.79
C SER A 159 -0.97 7.74 4.60
N LEU A 160 -0.77 9.06 4.50
CA LEU A 160 -0.01 9.69 3.42
C LEU A 160 1.49 9.39 3.52
N VAL A 161 2.08 9.41 4.72
CA VAL A 161 3.48 9.05 4.94
C VAL A 161 3.72 7.61 4.48
N ASN A 162 2.90 6.66 4.95
CA ASN A 162 3.01 5.26 4.54
C ASN A 162 2.83 5.08 3.04
N LEU A 163 1.92 5.85 2.42
CA LEU A 163 1.65 5.80 0.99
C LEU A 163 2.87 6.25 0.17
N LEU A 164 3.49 7.37 0.57
CA LEU A 164 4.65 7.95 -0.11
C LEU A 164 5.93 7.13 0.11
N LEU A 165 6.08 6.50 1.29
CA LEU A 165 7.13 5.52 1.53
C LEU A 165 6.92 4.28 0.65
N ALA A 166 5.72 3.71 0.65
CA ALA A 166 5.41 2.55 -0.19
C ALA A 166 5.66 2.83 -1.68
N ALA A 167 5.31 4.03 -2.18
CA ALA A 167 5.60 4.44 -3.56
C ALA A 167 7.11 4.46 -3.89
N GLY A 168 7.98 4.57 -2.90
CA GLY A 168 9.44 4.52 -3.04
C GLY A 168 10.05 3.12 -2.98
N ALA A 169 9.27 2.06 -2.76
CA ALA A 169 9.77 0.69 -2.74
C ALA A 169 10.05 0.16 -4.16
N GLU A 170 10.83 -0.91 -4.27
CA GLU A 170 11.18 -1.55 -5.56
C GLU A 170 10.11 -2.49 -6.09
N GLY A 171 9.29 -3.03 -5.20
CA GLY A 171 8.19 -3.94 -5.53
C GLY A 171 7.08 -3.86 -4.50
N PHE A 172 5.92 -4.43 -4.85
CA PHE A 172 4.70 -4.27 -4.09
C PHE A 172 3.98 -5.60 -3.87
N VAL A 173 3.54 -5.84 -2.63
CA VAL A 173 2.62 -6.93 -2.28
C VAL A 173 1.38 -6.33 -1.63
N GLY A 174 0.21 -6.69 -2.12
CA GLY A 174 -1.03 -6.15 -1.58
C GLY A 174 -2.28 -6.86 -2.08
N ALA A 175 -3.39 -6.16 -1.98
CA ALA A 175 -4.70 -6.58 -2.47
C ALA A 175 -5.35 -5.36 -3.14
N PHE A 176 -5.69 -5.46 -4.42
CA PHE A 176 -6.20 -4.35 -5.22
C PHE A 176 -7.69 -4.05 -4.99
N SER A 177 -8.43 -4.87 -4.24
CA SER A 177 -9.72 -4.46 -3.64
C SER A 177 -9.55 -3.31 -2.62
N SER A 178 -8.34 -3.04 -2.16
CA SER A 178 -8.04 -1.88 -1.31
C SER A 178 -7.66 -0.66 -2.16
N GLY A 179 -8.47 0.40 -2.05
CA GLY A 179 -8.16 1.68 -2.66
C GLY A 179 -6.78 2.22 -2.26
N TRP A 180 -6.35 2.00 -1.01
CA TRP A 180 -5.01 2.39 -0.57
C TRP A 180 -3.91 1.66 -1.37
N SER A 181 -4.06 0.34 -1.60
CA SER A 181 -3.09 -0.45 -2.38
C SER A 181 -3.02 0.03 -3.83
N LYS A 182 -4.17 0.31 -4.45
CA LYS A 182 -4.23 0.85 -5.82
C LYS A 182 -3.44 2.16 -5.91
N ARG A 183 -3.67 3.11 -4.99
CA ARG A 183 -2.96 4.40 -4.98
C ARG A 183 -1.47 4.25 -4.70
N ALA A 184 -1.07 3.35 -3.82
CA ALA A 184 0.35 3.08 -3.54
C ALA A 184 1.05 2.58 -4.81
N PHE A 185 0.40 1.65 -5.51
CA PHE A 185 0.92 1.06 -6.74
C PHE A 185 0.99 2.07 -7.90
N GLU A 186 -0.06 2.87 -8.11
CA GLU A 186 -0.07 3.95 -9.09
C GLU A 186 1.05 4.98 -8.85
N LEU A 187 1.26 5.38 -7.59
CA LEU A 187 2.37 6.27 -7.26
C LEU A 187 3.75 5.63 -7.48
N MET A 188 3.87 4.33 -7.23
CA MET A 188 5.09 3.57 -7.52
C MET A 188 5.39 3.55 -9.02
N VAL A 189 4.37 3.31 -9.86
CA VAL A 189 4.48 3.36 -11.33
C VAL A 189 4.93 4.73 -11.79
N ALA A 190 4.31 5.80 -11.27
CA ALA A 190 4.68 7.18 -11.62
C ALA A 190 6.14 7.49 -11.23
N LYS A 191 6.58 7.04 -10.05
CA LYS A 191 7.92 7.32 -9.54
C LYS A 191 9.01 6.54 -10.26
N GLN A 192 8.74 5.28 -10.62
CA GLN A 192 9.70 4.42 -11.31
C GLN A 192 9.65 4.57 -12.84
N ASN A 193 8.63 5.25 -13.38
CA ASN A 193 8.34 5.35 -14.80
C ASN A 193 8.29 3.98 -15.52
N ARG A 194 7.82 2.95 -14.81
CA ARG A 194 7.60 1.58 -15.29
C ARG A 194 6.68 0.84 -14.32
N VAL A 195 6.12 -0.28 -14.77
CA VAL A 195 5.37 -1.17 -13.87
C VAL A 195 6.36 -1.91 -12.96
N PRO A 196 6.25 -1.77 -11.62
CA PRO A 196 7.14 -2.45 -10.68
C PRO A 196 6.74 -3.94 -10.56
N LEU A 197 7.67 -4.77 -10.08
CA LEU A 197 7.35 -6.15 -9.73
C LEU A 197 6.32 -6.14 -8.60
N HIS A 198 5.22 -6.85 -8.78
CA HIS A 198 4.15 -6.85 -7.80
C HIS A 198 3.39 -8.16 -7.77
N VAL A 199 2.72 -8.39 -6.64
CA VAL A 199 1.75 -9.47 -6.45
C VAL A 199 0.53 -8.89 -5.74
N SER A 200 -0.63 -9.07 -6.37
CA SER A 200 -1.93 -8.79 -5.75
C SER A 200 -2.60 -10.11 -5.38
N LEU A 201 -3.20 -10.18 -4.19
CA LEU A 201 -3.80 -11.42 -3.67
C LEU A 201 -5.26 -11.65 -4.10
N ASP A 202 -5.94 -10.64 -4.66
CA ASP A 202 -7.39 -10.69 -4.96
C ASP A 202 -7.77 -10.36 -6.40
N GLY A 203 -6.84 -9.87 -7.23
CA GLY A 203 -7.13 -9.55 -8.62
C GLY A 203 -6.13 -8.60 -9.26
N LEU A 204 -6.38 -8.28 -10.52
CA LEU A 204 -5.60 -7.32 -11.29
C LEU A 204 -5.89 -5.88 -10.82
N TRP A 205 -4.97 -4.97 -11.14
CA TRP A 205 -5.23 -3.55 -10.95
C TRP A 205 -6.37 -3.14 -11.89
N GLY A 206 -7.23 -2.24 -11.42
CA GLY A 206 -8.26 -1.61 -12.24
C GLY A 206 -8.68 -0.27 -11.64
N PRO A 207 -9.30 0.62 -12.43
CA PRO A 207 -9.78 1.92 -11.96
C PRO A 207 -10.88 1.85 -10.88
#